data_AF-A0A2S7KN85-F1
#
_entry.id   AF-A0A2S7KN85-F1
#
_cell.length_a   1.000
_cell.length_b   1.000
_cell.length_c   1.000
_cell.angle_alpha   90.00
_cell.angle_beta   90.00
_cell.angle_gamma   90.00
#
_symmetry.space_group_name_H-M   'P 1'
#
loop_
_entity.id
_entity.type
_entity.pdbx_description
1 polymer ?
#
loop_
_entity_poly.entity_id
_entity_poly.type
_entity_poly.pdbx_seq_one_letter_code
_entity_poly.pdbx_strand_id
1 'polypeptide(L)'
;MKDQEFLTAFGSAQLPPDQFDHKAHLRLAYLQIKQHGRDTASELISKQIKDYTIHWGAATKYHQTLTQAAVYTMSQFMDRKPELGFEDLLRHFPRLLTGFNELIGQHYSKDLLASEEARERYLEPDKLPFDVA
;
A
#
# COMPACT_ATOMS: atom_id res chain seq x y z
N MET A 1 -16.06 -5.96 -9.89
CA MET A 1 -16.37 -4.81 -9.03
C MET A 1 -15.67 -3.57 -9.57
N LYS A 2 -16.41 -2.48 -9.78
CA LYS A 2 -15.89 -1.18 -10.24
C LYS A 2 -15.07 -0.50 -9.14
N ASP A 3 -14.27 0.50 -9.50
CA ASP A 3 -13.36 1.17 -8.55
C ASP A 3 -14.11 1.80 -7.37
N GLN A 4 -15.20 2.53 -7.64
CA GLN A 4 -15.99 3.15 -6.57
C GLN A 4 -16.65 2.12 -5.65
N GLU A 5 -17.16 1.03 -6.22
CA GLU A 5 -17.74 -0.08 -5.44
C GLU A 5 -16.67 -0.72 -4.54
N PHE A 6 -15.46 -0.91 -5.06
CA PHE A 6 -14.32 -1.44 -4.31
C PHE A 6 -13.91 -0.52 -3.16
N LEU A 7 -13.76 0.77 -3.41
CA LEU A 7 -13.42 1.75 -2.37
C LEU A 7 -14.47 1.81 -1.27
N THR A 8 -15.76 1.82 -1.65
CA THR A 8 -16.87 1.81 -0.69
C THR A 8 -16.89 0.52 0.13
N ALA A 9 -16.76 -0.65 -0.51
CA ALA A 9 -16.75 -1.93 0.17
C ALA A 9 -15.54 -2.05 1.13
N PHE A 10 -14.36 -1.60 0.72
CA PHE A 10 -13.17 -1.63 1.56
C PHE A 10 -13.29 -0.66 2.74
N GLY A 11 -13.65 0.60 2.48
CA GLY A 11 -13.76 1.64 3.51
C GLY A 11 -14.86 1.39 4.54
N SER A 12 -15.85 0.56 4.22
CA SER A 12 -16.89 0.09 5.16
C SER A 12 -16.60 -1.27 5.80
N ALA A 13 -15.40 -1.83 5.56
CA ALA A 13 -14.98 -3.17 5.98
C ALA A 13 -15.86 -4.34 5.48
N GLN A 14 -16.68 -4.11 4.45
CA GLN A 14 -17.56 -5.12 3.85
C GLN A 14 -16.86 -5.98 2.79
N LEU A 15 -15.67 -5.59 2.33
CA LEU A 15 -14.87 -6.42 1.42
C LEU A 15 -14.43 -7.71 2.15
N PRO A 16 -14.75 -8.91 1.65
CA PRO A 16 -14.29 -10.16 2.25
C PRO A 16 -12.74 -10.29 2.26
N PRO A 17 -12.12 -10.86 3.31
CA PRO A 17 -10.66 -10.96 3.40
C PRO A 17 -9.98 -11.76 2.28
N ASP A 18 -10.66 -12.74 1.71
CA ASP A 18 -10.19 -13.51 0.55
C ASP A 18 -10.17 -12.68 -0.75
N GLN A 19 -10.83 -11.53 -0.77
CA GLN A 19 -10.82 -10.56 -1.87
C GLN A 19 -9.85 -9.40 -1.65
N PHE A 20 -9.20 -9.31 -0.48
CA PHE A 20 -8.18 -8.30 -0.19
C PHE A 20 -6.77 -8.90 -0.26
N ASP A 21 -6.42 -9.37 -1.46
CA ASP A 21 -5.07 -9.86 -1.77
C ASP A 21 -4.08 -8.72 -2.07
N HIS A 22 -2.84 -9.07 -2.42
CA HIS A 22 -1.80 -8.09 -2.76
C HIS A 22 -2.21 -7.18 -3.93
N LYS A 23 -2.87 -7.71 -4.96
CA LYS A 23 -3.33 -6.91 -6.10
C LYS A 23 -4.43 -5.93 -5.66
N ALA A 24 -5.34 -6.34 -4.79
CA ALA A 24 -6.36 -5.47 -4.23
C ALA A 24 -5.75 -4.36 -3.37
N HIS A 25 -4.71 -4.65 -2.58
CA HIS A 25 -3.98 -3.64 -1.82
C HIS A 25 -3.30 -2.61 -2.75
N LEU A 26 -2.64 -3.05 -3.82
CA LEU A 26 -2.07 -2.13 -4.82
C LEU A 26 -3.14 -1.31 -5.55
N ARG A 27 -4.32 -1.90 -5.81
CA ARG A 27 -5.46 -1.17 -6.40
C ARG A 27 -5.95 -0.08 -5.46
N LEU A 28 -6.06 -0.38 -4.17
CA LEU A 28 -6.42 0.60 -3.15
C LEU A 28 -5.41 1.76 -3.12
N ALA A 29 -4.11 1.44 -3.11
CA ALA A 29 -3.05 2.45 -3.18
C ALA A 29 -3.18 3.34 -4.42
N TYR A 30 -3.26 2.74 -5.62
CA TYR A 30 -3.40 3.49 -6.88
C TYR A 30 -4.58 4.47 -6.86
N LEU A 31 -5.76 3.99 -6.44
CA LEU A 31 -6.99 4.79 -6.46
C LEU A 31 -6.92 5.96 -5.47
N GLN A 32 -6.46 5.70 -4.25
CA GLN A 32 -6.34 6.73 -3.22
C GLN A 32 -5.26 7.76 -3.59
N ILE A 33 -4.11 7.34 -4.12
CA ILE A 33 -3.05 8.25 -4.60
C ILE A 33 -3.59 9.14 -5.73
N LYS A 34 -4.29 8.55 -6.70
CA LYS A 34 -4.87 9.29 -7.83
C LYS A 34 -5.89 10.34 -7.38
N GLN A 35 -6.63 10.08 -6.29
CA GLN A 35 -7.67 10.97 -5.80
C GLN A 35 -7.17 12.03 -4.81
N HIS A 36 -6.20 11.70 -3.97
CA HIS A 36 -5.81 12.51 -2.82
C HIS A 36 -4.33 12.92 -2.80
N GLY A 37 -3.51 12.40 -3.72
CA GLY A 37 -2.07 12.53 -3.64
C GLY A 37 -1.44 11.54 -2.65
N ARG A 38 -0.13 11.37 -2.75
CA ARG A 38 0.63 10.33 -2.05
C ARG A 38 0.50 10.38 -0.53
N ASP A 39 0.71 11.55 0.07
CA ASP A 39 0.84 11.66 1.53
C ASP A 39 -0.54 11.52 2.22
N THR A 40 -1.57 12.17 1.67
CA THR A 40 -2.95 11.98 2.15
C THR A 40 -3.43 10.54 1.93
N ALA A 41 -3.09 9.91 0.80
CA ALA A 41 -3.41 8.50 0.58
C ALA A 41 -2.74 7.58 1.60
N SER A 42 -1.48 7.85 1.99
CA SER A 42 -0.74 7.07 2.98
C SER A 42 -1.46 7.05 4.34
N GLU A 43 -1.91 8.21 4.81
CA GLU A 43 -2.65 8.34 6.06
C GLU A 43 -4.03 7.65 5.99
N LEU A 44 -4.78 7.89 4.91
CA LEU A 44 -6.11 7.31 4.69
C LEU A 44 -6.05 5.78 4.64
N ILE A 45 -5.11 5.21 3.87
CA ILE A 45 -4.95 3.77 3.72
C ILE A 45 -4.50 3.14 5.03
N SER A 46 -3.54 3.75 5.73
CA SER A 46 -3.09 3.28 7.04
C SER A 46 -4.27 3.12 8.00
N LYS A 47 -5.13 4.15 8.08
CA LYS A 47 -6.35 4.10 8.91
C LYS A 47 -7.32 3.02 8.44
N GLN A 48 -7.62 2.96 7.13
CA GLN A 48 -8.58 2.01 6.59
C GLN A 48 -8.14 0.56 6.78
N ILE A 49 -6.87 0.23 6.50
CA ILE A 49 -6.36 -1.13 6.68
C ILE A 49 -6.32 -1.50 8.17
N LYS A 50 -5.93 -0.57 9.04
CA LYS A 50 -5.97 -0.81 10.49
C LYS A 50 -7.39 -1.14 10.96
N ASP A 51 -8.38 -0.32 10.61
CA ASP A 51 -9.78 -0.55 10.97
C ASP A 51 -10.32 -1.84 10.34
N TYR A 52 -9.96 -2.11 9.09
CA TYR A 52 -10.33 -3.33 8.37
C TYR A 52 -9.82 -4.59 9.07
N THR A 53 -8.54 -4.62 9.44
CA THR A 53 -7.94 -5.76 10.15
C THR A 53 -8.55 -5.95 11.54
N ILE A 54 -8.91 -4.88 12.24
CA ILE A 54 -9.64 -4.95 13.52
C ILE A 54 -11.04 -5.56 13.30
N HIS A 55 -11.79 -5.08 12.31
CA HIS A 55 -13.14 -5.56 11.99
C HIS A 55 -13.17 -7.08 11.75
N TRP A 56 -12.16 -7.60 11.03
CA TRP A 56 -12.05 -9.02 10.71
C TRP A 56 -11.27 -9.85 11.76
N GLY A 57 -11.00 -9.29 12.95
CA GLY A 57 -10.33 -10.02 14.03
C GLY A 57 -8.86 -10.38 13.75
N ALA A 58 -8.22 -9.66 12.85
CA ALA A 58 -6.86 -9.90 12.35
C ALA A 58 -5.93 -8.72 12.60
N ALA A 59 -6.14 -7.93 13.67
CA ALA A 59 -5.37 -6.73 13.99
C ALA A 59 -3.84 -6.97 14.02
N THR A 60 -3.40 -8.18 14.41
CA THR A 60 -1.98 -8.57 14.40
C THR A 60 -1.39 -8.71 12.99
N LYS A 61 -2.19 -8.69 11.93
CA LYS A 61 -1.68 -8.63 10.55
C LYS A 61 -1.35 -7.22 10.09
N TYR A 62 -1.83 -6.20 10.81
CA TYR A 62 -1.53 -4.82 10.46
C TYR A 62 -0.05 -4.49 10.68
N HIS A 63 0.52 -3.71 9.76
CA HIS A 63 1.89 -3.25 9.83
C HIS A 63 1.99 -1.85 9.23
N GLN A 64 2.15 -0.84 10.10
CA GLN A 64 2.13 0.57 9.70
C GLN A 64 3.21 0.89 8.65
N THR A 65 4.48 0.56 8.92
CA THR A 65 5.58 0.89 8.00
C THR A 65 5.43 0.24 6.63
N LEU A 66 5.11 -1.07 6.57
CA LEU A 66 4.89 -1.75 5.29
C LEU A 66 3.71 -1.19 4.50
N THR A 67 2.65 -0.77 5.19
CA THR A 67 1.47 -0.18 4.55
C THR A 67 1.82 1.14 3.87
N GLN A 68 2.52 2.04 4.57
CA GLN A 68 2.95 3.32 3.98
C GLN A 68 4.01 3.13 2.90
N ALA A 69 4.97 2.23 3.12
CA ALA A 69 5.99 1.91 2.13
C ALA A 69 5.38 1.38 0.82
N ALA A 70 4.24 0.67 0.89
CA ALA A 70 3.50 0.25 -0.30
C ALA A 70 2.89 1.43 -1.07
N VAL A 71 2.33 2.41 -0.36
CA VAL A 71 1.80 3.64 -0.96
C VAL A 71 2.93 4.43 -1.63
N TYR A 72 4.06 4.63 -0.95
CA TYR A 72 5.21 5.35 -1.50
C TYR A 72 5.81 4.66 -2.72
N THR A 73 6.00 3.33 -2.64
CA THR A 73 6.46 2.53 -3.78
C THR A 73 5.50 2.69 -4.95
N MET A 74 4.19 2.56 -4.73
CA MET A 74 3.19 2.68 -5.79
C MET A 74 3.20 4.07 -6.45
N SER A 75 3.33 5.13 -5.65
CA SER A 75 3.44 6.51 -6.15
C SER A 75 4.63 6.66 -7.11
N GLN A 76 5.82 6.17 -6.76
CA GLN A 76 6.99 6.27 -7.64
C GLN A 76 6.78 5.60 -9.01
N PHE A 77 6.03 4.50 -9.06
CA PHE A 77 5.70 3.85 -10.33
C PHE A 77 4.64 4.63 -11.12
N MET A 78 3.65 5.21 -10.44
CA MET A 78 2.68 6.12 -11.06
C MET A 78 3.37 7.35 -11.66
N ASP A 79 4.34 7.94 -10.96
CA ASP A 79 5.05 9.14 -11.43
C ASP A 79 5.93 8.87 -12.66
N ARG A 80 6.45 7.65 -12.81
CA ARG A 80 7.22 7.24 -14.00
C ARG A 80 6.36 7.07 -15.25
N LYS A 81 5.05 6.81 -15.08
CA LYS A 81 4.09 6.51 -16.14
C LYS A 81 2.70 7.08 -15.79
N PRO A 82 2.58 8.42 -15.68
CA PRO A 82 1.34 9.07 -15.23
C PRO A 82 0.15 8.86 -16.17
N GLU A 83 0.41 8.47 -17.42
CA GLU A 83 -0.59 8.16 -18.44
C GLU A 83 -1.27 6.79 -18.27
N LEU A 84 -0.67 5.86 -17.51
CA LEU A 84 -1.14 4.49 -17.43
C LEU A 84 -2.25 4.29 -16.40
N GLY A 85 -3.29 3.54 -16.78
CA GLY A 85 -4.27 2.99 -15.85
C GLY A 85 -3.69 1.88 -14.97
N PHE A 86 -4.40 1.49 -13.91
CA PHE A 86 -3.93 0.49 -12.93
C PHE A 86 -3.47 -0.83 -13.57
N GLU A 87 -4.30 -1.46 -14.41
CA GLU A 87 -3.96 -2.73 -15.06
C GLU A 87 -2.76 -2.57 -16.01
N ASP A 88 -2.67 -1.44 -16.70
CA ASP A 88 -1.58 -1.16 -17.64
C ASP A 88 -0.27 -0.90 -16.91
N LEU A 89 -0.33 -0.24 -15.76
CA LEU A 89 0.80 -0.02 -14.87
C LEU A 89 1.36 -1.34 -14.36
N LEU A 90 0.50 -2.28 -13.94
CA LEU A 90 0.93 -3.61 -13.50
C LEU A 90 1.53 -4.45 -14.64
N ARG A 91 0.99 -4.33 -15.87
CA ARG A 91 1.58 -4.96 -17.06
C ARG A 91 2.94 -4.36 -17.41
N HIS A 92 3.10 -3.05 -17.24
CA HIS A 92 4.36 -2.36 -17.53
C HIS A 92 5.42 -2.59 -16.43
N PHE A 93 5.00 -2.71 -15.18
CA PHE A 93 5.86 -2.95 -14.02
C PHE A 93 5.45 -4.21 -13.25
N PRO A 94 5.63 -5.42 -13.82
CA PRO A 94 5.16 -6.68 -13.22
C PRO A 94 5.75 -6.96 -11.84
N ARG A 95 6.91 -6.38 -11.53
CA ARG A 95 7.55 -6.45 -10.21
C ARG A 95 6.70 -5.89 -9.07
N LEU A 96 5.73 -5.02 -9.34
CA LEU A 96 4.76 -4.60 -8.33
C LEU A 96 3.98 -5.80 -7.77
N LEU A 97 3.69 -6.81 -8.60
CA LEU A 97 2.99 -8.03 -8.20
C LEU A 97 3.94 -9.11 -7.68
N THR A 98 5.08 -9.33 -8.35
CA THR A 98 5.92 -10.51 -8.13
C THR A 98 7.22 -10.24 -7.36
N GLY A 99 7.69 -9.00 -7.34
CA GLY A 99 8.97 -8.58 -6.76
C GLY A 99 8.81 -7.54 -5.65
N PHE A 100 7.63 -7.45 -5.03
CA PHE A 100 7.31 -6.37 -4.10
C PHE A 100 8.23 -6.35 -2.87
N ASN A 101 8.60 -7.52 -2.34
CA ASN A 101 9.55 -7.62 -1.23
C ASN A 101 10.94 -7.09 -1.61
N GLU A 102 11.38 -7.28 -2.85
CA GLU A 102 12.66 -6.76 -3.35
C GLU A 102 12.61 -5.25 -3.56
N LEU A 103 11.46 -4.71 -3.94
CA LEU A 103 11.22 -3.26 -4.00
C LEU A 103 11.32 -2.64 -2.61
N ILE A 104 10.56 -3.16 -1.65
CA ILE A 104 10.62 -2.67 -0.27
C ILE A 104 12.02 -2.85 0.33
N GLY A 105 12.68 -3.98 0.04
CA GLY A 105 14.03 -4.28 0.51
C GLY A 105 15.14 -3.37 -0.05
N GLN A 106 14.86 -2.53 -1.06
CA GLN A 106 15.79 -1.46 -1.47
C GLN A 106 15.79 -0.31 -0.47
N HIS A 107 14.64 -0.04 0.15
CA HIS A 107 14.43 1.07 1.08
C HIS A 107 14.69 0.67 2.53
N TYR A 108 14.31 -0.55 2.91
CA TYR A 108 14.37 -1.00 4.30
C TYR A 108 15.25 -2.23 4.51
N SER A 109 15.94 -2.27 5.65
CA SER A 109 16.54 -3.49 6.19
C SER A 109 15.46 -4.44 6.71
N LYS A 110 15.81 -5.72 6.78
CA LYS A 110 14.93 -6.74 7.38
C LYS A 110 14.73 -6.51 8.88
N ASP A 111 15.76 -6.02 9.57
CA ASP A 111 15.73 -5.82 11.02
C ASP A 111 14.78 -4.68 11.40
N LEU A 112 14.80 -3.57 10.66
CA LEU A 112 13.85 -2.47 10.87
C LEU A 112 12.41 -2.95 10.66
N LEU A 113 12.13 -3.64 9.54
CA LEU A 113 10.78 -4.16 9.25
C LEU A 113 10.32 -5.25 10.22
N ALA A 114 11.24 -5.99 10.84
CA ALA A 114 10.91 -7.00 11.84
C ALA A 114 10.61 -6.42 13.23
N SER A 115 10.85 -5.13 13.45
CA SER A 115 10.63 -4.49 14.75
C SER A 115 9.14 -4.26 15.04
N GLU A 116 8.74 -4.41 16.31
CA GLU A 116 7.38 -4.04 16.75
C GLU A 116 7.10 -2.56 16.52
N GLU A 117 8.12 -1.72 16.65
CA GLU A 117 8.01 -0.29 16.39
C GLU A 117 7.57 0.00 14.95
N ALA A 118 8.15 -0.68 13.94
CA ALA A 118 7.75 -0.53 12.54
C ALA A 118 6.32 -1.02 12.27
N ARG A 119 5.81 -1.94 13.10
CA ARG A 119 4.45 -2.45 13.02
C ARG A 119 3.44 -1.43 13.57
N GLU A 120 3.80 -0.72 14.63
CA GLU A 120 2.94 0.24 15.34
C GLU A 120 2.97 1.65 14.76
N ARG A 121 4.15 2.14 14.33
CA ARG A 121 4.35 3.46 13.74
C ARG A 121 5.13 3.39 12.44
N TYR A 122 5.03 4.45 11.65
CA TYR A 122 5.82 4.59 10.44
C TYR A 122 7.25 4.96 10.83
N LEU A 123 8.21 4.20 10.30
CA LEU A 123 9.63 4.51 10.37
C LEU A 123 10.13 4.81 8.97
N GLU A 124 10.98 5.82 8.85
CA GLU A 124 11.60 6.15 7.57
C GLU A 124 12.54 5.02 7.08
N PRO A 125 12.76 4.90 5.77
CA PRO A 125 13.74 3.98 5.19
C PRO A 125 15.14 4.16 5.79
N ASP A 126 15.77 3.05 6.20
CA ASP A 126 17.15 3.03 6.73
C ASP A 126 18.21 2.70 5.66
N LYS A 127 17.81 2.41 4.42
CA LYS A 127 18.73 2.17 3.30
C LYS A 127 18.67 3.25 2.23
N LEU A 128 17.52 3.35 1.54
CA LEU A 128 17.29 4.30 0.46
C LEU A 128 16.00 5.06 0.76
N PRO A 129 15.99 6.40 0.81
CA PRO A 129 14.76 7.14 1.03
C PRO A 129 13.78 6.94 -0.14
N PHE A 130 12.49 7.12 0.14
CA PHE A 130 11.53 7.41 -0.94
C PHE A 130 11.75 8.86 -1.37
N ASP A 131 11.76 9.14 -2.68
CA ASP A 131 11.95 10.50 -3.17
C ASP A 131 10.88 11.42 -2.56
N VAL A 132 11.30 12.46 -1.86
CA VAL A 132 10.40 13.54 -1.43
C VAL A 132 10.11 14.39 -2.65
N ALA A 133 8.84 14.42 -3.07
CA ALA A 133 8.35 15.35 -4.08
C ALA A 133 8.41 16.80 -3.55
#